data_AF-A0A7C0UCG7-F1
#
_entry.id   AF-A0A7C0UCG7-F1
#
_cell.length_a   1.000
_cell.length_b   1.000
_cell.length_c   1.000
_cell.angle_alpha   90.00
_cell.angle_beta   90.00
_cell.angle_gamma   90.00
#
_symmetry.space_group_name_H-M   'P 1'
#
loop_
_entity.id
_entity.type
_entity.pdbx_description
1 polymer ?
#
loop_
_entity_poly.entity_id
_entity_poly.type
_entity_poly.pdbx_seq_one_letter_code
_entity_poly.pdbx_strand_id
1 'polypeptide(L)'
;MPDILIFSRIRSTFVEPVKENRLRAVCQLNDTLTEATVEVSVKPPELEIVDAKAEIVRAPLRPQENETQLAKKVIGIRIGPGMKKIIKGLIGEGDEISNWHS
;
A
#
# COMPACT_ATOMS: atom_id res chain seq x y z
N MET A 1 2.57 -28.32 -25.02
CA MET A 1 2.75 -28.32 -23.56
C MET A 1 1.75 -27.29 -23.03
N PRO A 2 0.86 -27.60 -22.07
CA PRO A 2 -0.05 -26.57 -21.59
C PRO A 2 0.77 -25.59 -20.76
N ASP A 3 0.87 -24.35 -21.23
CA ASP A 3 1.38 -23.22 -20.48
C ASP A 3 0.44 -22.96 -19.31
N ILE A 4 0.66 -23.68 -18.20
CA ILE A 4 0.01 -23.38 -16.93
C ILE A 4 0.64 -22.08 -16.43
N LEU A 5 -0.07 -20.98 -16.67
CA LEU A 5 0.17 -19.72 -15.98
C LEU A 5 -0.13 -19.97 -14.50
N ILE A 6 0.91 -20.29 -13.72
CA ILE A 6 0.80 -20.37 -12.25
C ILE A 6 0.63 -18.93 -11.75
N PHE A 7 -0.61 -18.48 -11.73
CA PHE A 7 -0.97 -17.24 -11.06
C PHE A 7 -1.07 -17.53 -9.57
N SER A 8 -0.07 -17.11 -8.82
CA SER A 8 -0.14 -17.03 -7.36
C SER A 8 -0.15 -15.57 -6.97
N ARG A 9 -1.13 -15.15 -6.18
CA ARG A 9 -1.19 -13.83 -5.58
C ARG A 9 -1.32 -13.97 -4.08
N ILE A 10 -0.31 -13.49 -3.37
CA ILE A 10 -0.28 -13.41 -1.92
C ILE A 10 -0.43 -11.94 -1.55
N ARG A 11 -1.50 -11.63 -0.82
CA ARG A 11 -1.66 -10.35 -0.15
C ARG A 11 -1.73 -10.59 1.34
N SER A 12 -0.82 -9.98 2.09
CA SER A 12 -0.82 -10.04 3.55
C SER A 12 -0.95 -8.64 4.12
N THR A 13 -1.66 -8.53 5.24
CA THR A 13 -1.73 -7.30 6.02
C THR A 13 -1.60 -7.67 7.47
N PHE A 14 -0.69 -7.00 8.17
CA PHE A 14 -0.49 -7.20 9.59
C PHE A 14 -0.30 -5.85 10.27
N VAL A 15 -0.66 -5.83 11.54
CA VAL A 15 -0.54 -4.66 12.41
C VAL A 15 0.13 -5.12 13.68
N GLU A 16 1.22 -4.47 14.05
CA GLU A 16 1.96 -4.77 15.26
C GLU A 16 2.20 -3.50 16.08
N PRO A 17 2.16 -3.57 17.42
CA PRO A 17 2.65 -2.49 18.25
C PRO A 17 4.17 -2.43 18.13
N VAL A 18 4.70 -1.22 17.99
CA VAL A 18 6.14 -0.95 18.01
C VAL A 18 6.48 0.01 19.16
N LYS A 19 7.77 0.30 19.34
CA LYS A 19 8.24 1.22 20.39
C LYS A 19 7.55 2.60 20.29
N GLU A 20 7.57 3.35 21.40
CA GLU A 20 7.04 4.72 21.47
C GLU A 20 5.52 4.84 21.30
N ASN A 21 4.75 3.82 21.70
CA ASN A 21 3.28 3.82 21.58
C ASN A 21 2.82 4.10 20.14
N ARG A 22 3.36 3.34 19.18
CA ARG A 22 2.96 3.41 17.78
C ARG A 22 2.48 2.05 17.29
N LEU A 23 1.62 2.07 16.29
CA LEU A 23 1.21 0.89 15.55
C LEU A 23 1.90 0.93 14.19
N ARG A 24 2.53 -0.18 13.80
CA ARG A 24 3.08 -0.37 12.46
C ARG A 24 2.12 -1.26 11.69
N ALA A 25 1.54 -0.72 10.63
CA ALA A 25 0.69 -1.45 9.70
C ALA A 25 1.48 -1.70 8.41
N VAL A 26 1.56 -2.96 8.00
CA VAL A 26 2.27 -3.36 6.78
C VAL A 26 1.30 -4.11 5.88
N CYS A 27 1.26 -3.73 4.61
CA CYS A 27 0.58 -4.46 3.57
C CYS A 27 1.60 -4.88 2.52
N GLN A 28 1.62 -6.17 2.18
CA GLN A 28 2.49 -6.71 1.14
C GLN A 28 1.65 -7.36 0.06
N LEU A 29 2.07 -7.19 -1.18
CA LEU A 29 1.55 -7.86 -2.36
C LEU A 29 2.71 -8.56 -3.04
N ASN A 30 2.59 -9.87 -3.25
CA ASN A 30 3.53 -10.65 -4.03
C ASN A 30 2.74 -11.54 -5.00
N ASP A 31 2.85 -11.25 -6.29
CA ASP A 31 2.38 -12.09 -7.39
C ASP A 31 3.45 -12.17 -8.50
N THR A 32 3.18 -12.94 -9.54
CA THR A 32 4.13 -13.18 -10.64
C THR A 32 4.70 -11.88 -11.24
N LEU A 33 3.90 -10.81 -11.29
CA LEU A 33 4.26 -9.55 -11.94
C LEU A 33 4.50 -8.40 -10.95
N THR A 34 4.08 -8.55 -9.69
CA THR A 34 4.06 -7.47 -8.71
C THR A 34 4.65 -7.91 -7.39
N GLU A 35 5.64 -7.18 -6.91
CA GLU A 35 6.12 -7.29 -5.54
C GLU A 35 6.23 -5.90 -4.95
N ALA A 36 5.38 -5.62 -3.97
CA ALA A 36 5.24 -4.32 -3.36
C ALA A 36 4.92 -4.41 -1.87
N THR A 37 5.49 -3.50 -1.10
CA THR A 37 5.26 -3.34 0.33
C THR A 37 4.90 -1.90 0.63
N VAL A 38 3.84 -1.70 1.41
CA VAL A 38 3.47 -0.41 1.99
C VAL A 38 3.50 -0.56 3.50
N GLU A 39 4.20 0.36 4.16
CA GLU A 39 4.29 0.45 5.61
C GLU A 39 3.80 1.82 6.07
N VAL A 40 2.97 1.81 7.11
CA VAL A 40 2.42 3.02 7.71
C VAL A 40 2.58 2.93 9.22
N SER A 41 3.15 3.97 9.83
CA SER A 41 3.21 4.12 11.29
C SER A 41 2.09 5.04 11.76
N VAL A 42 1.40 4.61 12.81
CA VAL A 42 0.20 5.27 13.34
C VAL A 42 0.40 5.55 14.82
N LYS A 43 -0.02 6.73 15.27
CA LYS A 43 0.04 7.14 16.67
C LYS A 43 -1.35 7.11 17.32
N PRO A 44 -1.60 6.23 18.30
CA PRO A 44 -2.78 6.28 19.17
C PRO A 44 -2.69 7.40 20.23
N PRO A 45 -3.83 7.83 20.82
CA PRO A 45 -5.20 7.38 20.53
C PRO A 45 -5.83 8.04 19.31
N GLU A 46 -5.25 9.11 18.77
CA GLU A 46 -5.83 9.89 17.67
C GLU A 46 -5.82 9.13 16.35
N LEU A 47 -5.04 8.05 16.24
CA LEU A 47 -4.82 7.24 15.03
C LEU A 47 -4.32 8.07 13.84
N GLU A 48 -3.37 8.97 14.12
CA GLU A 48 -2.72 9.79 13.09
C GLU A 48 -1.58 9.02 12.42
N ILE A 49 -1.48 9.10 11.10
CA ILE A 49 -0.37 8.57 10.33
C ILE A 49 0.85 9.49 10.52
N VAL A 50 1.91 8.98 11.14
CA VAL A 50 3.12 9.74 11.48
C VAL A 50 4.33 9.38 10.63
N ASP A 51 4.30 8.24 9.93
CA ASP A 51 5.30 7.86 8.94
C ASP A 51 4.66 6.95 7.89
N ALA A 52 5.17 6.98 6.67
CA ALA A 52 4.69 6.15 5.57
C ALA A 52 5.83 5.88 4.57
N LYS A 53 5.94 4.62 4.16
CA LYS A 53 6.94 4.14 3.20
C LYS A 53 6.28 3.18 2.23
N ALA A 54 6.74 3.22 0.99
CA ALA A 54 6.36 2.26 -0.02
C ALA A 54 7.59 1.84 -0.81
N GLU A 55 7.65 0.55 -1.09
CA GLU A 55 8.69 -0.11 -1.85
C GLU A 55 8.04 -0.98 -2.91
N ILE A 56 8.52 -0.87 -4.14
CA ILE A 56 8.13 -1.73 -5.24
C ILE A 56 9.39 -2.38 -5.77
N VAL A 57 9.50 -3.68 -5.57
CA VAL A 57 10.63 -4.50 -6.02
C VAL A 57 10.41 -4.93 -7.48
N ARG A 58 9.17 -5.25 -7.84
CA ARG A 58 8.79 -5.72 -9.18
C ARG A 58 7.44 -5.13 -9.57
N ALA A 59 7.38 -4.44 -10.72
CA ALA A 59 6.14 -3.99 -11.37
C ALA A 59 6.44 -3.52 -12.82
N PRO A 60 6.66 -4.46 -13.78
CA PRO A 60 7.20 -4.13 -15.11
C PRO A 60 6.28 -3.26 -15.98
N LEU A 61 4.98 -3.17 -15.64
CA LEU A 61 3.99 -2.38 -16.37
C LEU A 61 3.72 -1.01 -15.74
N ARG A 62 4.36 -0.69 -14.60
CA ARG A 62 4.12 0.56 -13.89
C ARG A 62 5.18 1.61 -14.24
N PRO A 63 4.81 2.88 -14.46
CA PRO A 63 5.76 3.98 -14.50
C PRO A 63 6.63 4.00 -13.23
N GLN A 64 7.92 4.29 -13.38
CA GLN A 64 8.81 4.40 -12.24
C GLN A 64 8.52 5.73 -11.51
N GLU A 65 7.86 5.65 -10.37
CA GLU A 65 7.60 6.79 -9.49
C GLU A 65 8.43 6.68 -8.21
N ASN A 66 8.58 7.80 -7.50
CA ASN A 66 9.15 7.76 -6.16
C ASN A 66 8.06 7.34 -5.15
N GLU A 67 7.85 6.03 -5.05
CA GLU A 67 6.81 5.42 -4.21
C GLU A 67 6.87 5.90 -2.76
N THR A 68 8.08 6.07 -2.23
CA THR A 68 8.27 6.61 -0.88
C THR A 68 7.82 8.07 -0.78
N GLN A 69 8.05 8.91 -1.79
CA GLN A 69 7.50 10.28 -1.80
C GLN A 69 5.98 10.30 -1.91
N LEU A 70 5.38 9.41 -2.69
CA LEU A 70 3.92 9.28 -2.78
C LEU A 70 3.32 8.80 -1.45
N ALA A 71 3.93 7.80 -0.81
CA ALA A 71 3.52 7.32 0.51
C ALA A 71 3.59 8.44 1.56
N LYS A 72 4.62 9.29 1.54
CA LYS A 72 4.76 10.41 2.47
C LYS A 72 3.62 11.43 2.38
N LYS A 73 2.87 11.49 1.26
CA LYS A 73 1.70 12.39 1.15
C LYS A 73 0.59 12.07 2.14
N VAL A 74 0.56 10.86 2.71
CA VAL A 74 -0.48 10.47 3.69
C VAL A 74 -0.15 10.82 5.14
N ILE A 75 1.05 11.34 5.41
CA ILE A 75 1.45 11.77 6.76
C ILE A 75 0.53 12.91 7.22
N GLY A 76 0.08 12.83 8.47
CA GLY A 76 -0.88 13.77 9.07
C GLY A 76 -2.36 13.39 8.85
N ILE A 77 -2.64 12.37 8.04
CA ILE A 77 -4.02 11.87 7.89
C ILE A 77 -4.42 11.07 9.13
N ARG A 78 -5.61 11.37 9.66
CA ARG A 78 -6.24 10.61 10.73
C ARG A 78 -7.02 9.41 10.17
N ILE A 79 -6.80 8.23 10.75
CA ILE A 79 -7.57 7.03 10.41
C ILE A 79 -9.00 7.18 10.94
N GLY A 80 -9.95 7.25 10.01
CA GLY A 80 -11.37 7.42 10.33
C GLY A 80 -12.25 7.47 9.09
N PRO A 81 -13.53 7.81 9.26
CA PRO A 81 -14.46 7.99 8.14
C PRO A 81 -13.92 9.04 7.16
N GLY A 82 -13.91 8.71 5.86
CA GLY A 82 -13.44 9.63 4.81
C GLY A 82 -11.95 9.56 4.49
N MET A 83 -11.12 8.88 5.31
CA MET A 83 -9.68 8.70 5.03
C MET A 83 -9.40 8.22 3.60
N LYS A 84 -10.17 7.23 3.12
CA LYS A 84 -10.01 6.68 1.77
C LYS A 84 -10.15 7.76 0.68
N LYS A 85 -11.10 8.69 0.84
CA LYS A 85 -11.33 9.79 -0.12
C LYS A 85 -10.16 10.78 -0.11
N ILE A 86 -9.64 11.10 1.08
CA ILE A 86 -8.49 12.00 1.24
C ILE A 86 -7.24 11.38 0.59
N ILE A 87 -6.94 10.11 0.89
CA ILE A 87 -5.80 9.39 0.32
C ILE A 87 -5.89 9.34 -1.21
N LYS A 88 -7.06 8.98 -1.76
CA LYS A 88 -7.31 9.00 -3.21
C LYS A 88 -7.01 10.36 -3.83
N GLY A 89 -7.43 11.46 -3.20
CA GLY A 89 -7.15 12.81 -3.70
C GLY A 89 -5.68 13.22 -3.67
N LEU A 90 -4.85 12.62 -2.80
CA LEU A 90 -3.44 12.98 -2.63
C LEU A 90 -2.49 12.15 -3.49
N ILE A 91 -2.74 10.83 -3.54
CA ILE A 91 -1.92 9.88 -4.29
C ILE A 91 -2.40 9.80 -5.76
N GLY A 92 -3.65 10.18 -6.03
CA GLY A 92 -4.31 10.02 -7.32
C GLY A 92 -5.19 8.77 -7.33
N GLU A 93 -6.05 8.69 -8.35
CA GLU A 93 -6.64 7.40 -8.74
C GLU A 93 -5.51 6.62 -9.42
N GLY A 94 -4.91 5.67 -8.71
CA GLY A 94 -4.32 4.54 -9.42
C GLY A 94 -5.48 3.93 -10.17
N ASP A 95 -5.42 3.95 -11.51
CA ASP A 95 -6.48 3.44 -12.38
C ASP A 95 -7.11 2.25 -11.70
N GLU A 96 -8.40 2.36 -11.41
CA GLU A 96 -9.18 1.19 -11.09
C GLU A 96 -8.82 0.20 -12.19
N ILE A 97 -8.17 -0.91 -11.82
CA ILE A 97 -8.09 -2.09 -12.69
C ILE A 97 -9.53 -2.61 -12.80
N SER A 98 -10.30 -1.83 -13.53
CA SER A 98 -11.58 -2.07 -14.11
C SER A 98 -11.27 -2.97 -15.28
N ASN A 99 -11.85 -4.16 -15.28
CA ASN A 99 -11.77 -5.17 -16.33
C ASN A 99 -10.55 -6.09 -16.27
N TRP A 100 -10.60 -7.05 -15.35
CA TRP A 100 -10.30 -8.44 -15.72
C TRP A 100 -11.59 -9.25 -15.63
N HIS A 101 -12.45 -9.07 -16.63
CA HIS A 101 -13.34 -10.14 -17.08
C HIS A 101 -12.61 -10.84 -18.22
N SER A 102 -12.18 -12.08 -17.99
CA SER A 102 -12.03 -13.14 -19.00
C SER A 102 -12.01 -14.46 -18.26
#